data_AF-A0A248U9E0-F1
#
_entry.id   AF-A0A248U9E0-F1
#
_cell.length_a   1.000
_cell.length_b   1.000
_cell.length_c   1.000
_cell.angle_alpha   90.00
_cell.angle_beta   90.00
_cell.angle_gamma   90.00
#
_symmetry.space_group_name_H-M   'P 1'
#
loop_
_entity.id
_entity.type
_entity.pdbx_description
1 polymer ?
#
loop_
_entity_poly.entity_id
_entity_poly.type
_entity_poly.pdbx_seq_one_letter_code
_entity_poly.pdbx_strand_id
1 'polypeptide(L)' 'MVQRETAHRETLAHNEEMFQELVKMARTTDSHLLAYLMDMALQEARDNQHNYT' A
#
# COMPACT_ATOMS: atom_id res chain seq x y z
N MET A 1 -1.03 -19.38 -16.92
CA MET A 1 -0.20 -18.27 -16.39
C MET A 1 -1.04 -17.04 -16.12
N VAL A 2 -1.92 -16.62 -17.05
CA VAL A 2 -2.82 -15.45 -16.93
C VAL A 2 -3.62 -15.34 -15.61
N GLN A 3 -4.27 -16.43 -15.14
CA GLN A 3 -5.08 -16.38 -13.90
C GLN A 3 -4.28 -16.02 -12.64
N ARG A 4 -3.00 -16.42 -12.58
CA ARG A 4 -2.14 -16.20 -11.41
C ARG A 4 -1.64 -14.76 -11.37
N GLU A 5 -1.42 -14.15 -12.53
CA GLU A 5 -1.04 -12.74 -12.67
C GLU A 5 -2.22 -11.81 -12.36
N THR A 6 -3.44 -12.13 -12.80
CA THR A 6 -4.64 -11.36 -12.44
C THR A 6 -4.93 -11.43 -10.94
N ALA A 7 -4.90 -12.62 -10.34
CA ALA A 7 -5.10 -12.77 -8.89
C ALA A 7 -4.01 -12.04 -8.07
N HIS A 8 -2.77 -12.03 -8.56
CA HIS A 8 -1.67 -11.29 -7.92
C HIS A 8 -1.89 -9.78 -8.00
N ARG A 9 -2.28 -9.25 -9.17
CA ARG A 9 -2.62 -7.82 -9.34
C ARG A 9 -3.80 -7.38 -8.47
N GLU A 10 -4.84 -8.21 -8.37
CA GLU A 10 -5.99 -7.94 -7.49
C GLU A 10 -5.59 -7.91 -6.02
N THR A 11 -4.76 -8.86 -5.58
CA THR A 11 -4.24 -8.89 -4.20
C THR A 11 -3.40 -7.66 -3.89
N LEU A 12 -2.58 -7.24 -4.85
CA LEU A 12 -1.74 -6.06 -4.75
C LEU A 12 -2.56 -4.76 -4.69
N ALA A 13 -3.59 -4.63 -5.52
CA ALA A 13 -4.51 -3.49 -5.48
C ALA A 13 -5.28 -3.42 -4.14
N HIS A 14 -5.74 -4.57 -3.64
CA HIS A 14 -6.42 -4.66 -2.34
C HIS A 14 -5.50 -4.24 -1.19
N ASN A 15 -4.23 -4.66 -1.22
CA ASN A 15 -3.24 -4.23 -0.21
C ASN A 15 -3.00 -2.72 -0.28
N GLU A 16 -2.93 -2.14 -1.47
CA GLU A 16 -2.77 -0.69 -1.63
C GLU A 16 -3.94 0.09 -1.04
N GLU A 17 -5.19 -0.35 -1.28
CA GLU A 17 -6.38 0.24 -0.67
C GLU A 17 -6.34 0.18 0.86
N MET A 18 -5.93 -0.97 1.44
CA MET A 18 -5.77 -1.07 2.89
C MET A 18 -4.71 -0.08 3.43
N PHE A 19 -3.56 0.04 2.78
CA PHE A 19 -2.52 0.96 3.21
C PHE A 19 -2.99 2.43 3.15
N GLN A 20 -3.77 2.80 2.13
CA GLN A 20 -4.35 4.14 2.05
C GLN A 20 -5.31 4.43 3.21
N GLU A 21 -6.13 3.46 3.62
CA GLU A 21 -7.00 3.61 4.79
C GLU A 21 -6.20 3.71 6.10
N LEU A 22 -5.12 2.94 6.25
CA LEU A 22 -4.21 3.04 7.39
C LEU A 22 -3.55 4.41 7.50
N VAL A 23 -3.13 5.00 6.38
CA VAL A 23 -2.60 6.37 6.33
C VAL A 23 -3.67 7.37 6.77
N LYS A 24 -4.91 7.25 6.26
CA LYS A 24 -6.02 8.14 6.67
C LYS A 24 -6.26 8.06 8.17
N MET A 25 -6.33 6.86 8.73
CA MET A 25 -6.46 6.64 10.18
C MET A 25 -5.28 7.24 10.94
N ALA A 26 -4.04 7.00 10.51
CA ALA A 26 -2.85 7.53 11.16
C ALA A 26 -2.83 9.06 11.20
N ARG A 27 -3.30 9.74 10.15
CA ARG A 27 -3.42 11.22 10.10
C ARG A 27 -4.46 11.79 11.05
N THR A 28 -5.43 10.98 11.49
CA THR A 28 -6.38 11.36 12.54
C THR A 28 -5.84 11.16 13.95
N THR A 29 -4.66 10.54 14.09
CA THR A 29 -3.96 10.43 15.38
C THR A 29 -3.08 11.66 15.60
N ASP A 30 -2.79 11.99 16.86
CA ASP A 30 -1.85 13.05 17.22
C ASP A 30 -0.37 12.67 16.94
N SER A 31 -0.11 11.49 16.36
CA SER A 31 1.24 11.01 16.06
C SER A 31 1.60 11.27 14.60
N HIS A 32 2.23 12.42 14.35
CA HIS A 32 2.76 12.74 13.01
C HIS A 32 3.80 11.74 12.53
N LEU A 33 4.57 11.14 13.44
CA LEU A 33 5.55 10.10 13.10
C LEU A 33 4.85 8.85 12.54
N LEU A 34 3.71 8.46 13.12
CA LEU A 34 2.95 7.31 12.62
C LEU A 34 2.43 7.56 11.20
N ALA A 35 1.85 8.74 10.94
CA ALA A 35 1.39 9.10 9.60
C ALA A 35 2.53 9.07 8.57
N TYR A 36 3.69 9.62 8.94
CA TYR A 36 4.88 9.61 8.08
C TYR A 36 5.39 8.19 7.76
N LEU A 37 5.49 7.33 8.78
CA LEU A 37 5.90 5.93 8.59
C LEU A 37 4.92 5.16 7.70
N MET A 38 3.62 5.41 7.84
CA MET A 38 2.59 4.79 7.01
C MET A 38 2.65 5.29 5.57
N ASP A 39 2.89 6.58 5.35
CA ASP A 39 3.08 7.16 4.01
C ASP A 39 4.31 6.54 3.32
N MET A 40 5.44 6.35 4.04
CA MET A 40 6.62 5.67 3.50
C MET A 40 6.36 4.20 3.15
N ALA A 41 5.65 3.46 4.01
CA ALA A 41 5.33 2.05 3.75
C ALA A 41 4.44 1.89 2.50
N LEU A 42 3.48 2.79 2.30
CA LEU A 42 2.66 2.81 1.09
C LEU A 42 3.49 3.11 -0.16
N GLN A 43 4.45 4.04 -0.06
CA GLN A 43 5.34 4.35 -1.17
C GLN A 43 6.25 3.17 -1.52
N GLU A 44 6.84 2.51 -0.52
CA GLU A 44 7.69 1.34 -0.74
C GLU A 44 6.92 0.18 -1.38
N ALA A 45 5.66 -0.04 -0.98
CA ALA A 45 4.79 -1.03 -1.62
C ALA A 45 4.57 -0.72 -3.11
N ARG A 46 4.30 0.54 -3.47
CA ARG A 46 4.11 0.98 -4.86
C ARG A 46 5.37 0.83 -5.68
N ASP A 47 6.52 1.22 -5.15
CA ASP A 47 7.80 1.13 -5.85
C ASP A 47 8.15 -0.35 -6.13
N ASN A 48 7.89 -1.24 -5.16
CA ASN A 48 8.08 -2.67 -5.35
C ASN A 48 7.14 -3.27 -6.40
N GLN A 49 5.89 -2.81 -6.50
CA GLN A 49 4.96 -3.26 -7.56
C GLN A 49 5.45 -2.90 -8.97
N HIS A 50 6.08 -1.73 -9.14
CA HIS A 50 6.60 -1.30 -10.44
C HIS A 50 7.81 -2.12 -10.89
N ASN A 51 8.61 -2.66 -9.96
CA ASN A 51 9.76 -3.51 -10.29
C ASN A 51 9.40 -4.92 -10.82
N TYR A 52 8.13 -5.34 -10.73
CA TYR A 52 7.65 -6.63 -11.25
C TYR A 52 6.88 -6.52 -12.58
N THR A 53 6.89 -5.34 -13.23
CA THR A 53 6.24 -5.10 -14.54
C THR A 53 7.28 -4.91 -15.63
#